data_AF-A0A834GQN2-F1
#
_entry.id   AF-A0A834GQN2-F1
#
_cell.length_a   1.000
_cell.length_b   1.000
_cell.length_c   1.000
_cell.angle_alpha   90.00
_cell.angle_beta   90.00
_cell.angle_gamma   90.00
#
_symmetry.space_group_name_H-M   'P 1'
#
loop_
_entity.id
_entity.type
_entity.pdbx_description
1 polymer ?
#
loop_
_entity_poly.entity_id
_entity_poly.type
_entity_poly.pdbx_seq_one_letter_code
_entity_poly.pdbx_strand_id
1 'polypeptide(L)'
;MAEKQENLHKMKLVESLKKATKDLLSKPHIPIYTYTNLATIKTYLELTTEFDPILSTDPTLFNLSHLVSNLKTELNNLQNSQGYSLKSIFHRLIANCEVSRIVASIEAEVQAWVDQESIKNLVQVLIDSNDDDEEKVEALTRFEKRVSNGFNRELQEMILKAKVFSILEAILSKSKCSIRVFEQSARVIVALVKFNKDVFVGQVLMGPIIRNVVTMASYGSIRVLSSLVKLIRSPLVYEMEAHGYIPRIISLLYSSDLSIGIVALECVFEIALYATKEAVEAMIQEGLIKKLVELQRLESIGDSIDGDGGGGESRGLCEETEEERKMGRGERRLMEEWTFTSCVTRFVVQLEMGEGLELGEKRELKQEILRRVIEASGSDAESTAIVSEVLWGSSPLLR
;
A
#
# COMPACT_ATOMS: atom_id res chain seq x y z
N MET A 1 4.43 -16.09 -27.90
CA MET A 1 4.00 -14.81 -28.51
C MET A 1 2.53 -14.85 -28.95
N ALA A 2 2.07 -15.83 -29.73
CA ALA A 2 0.67 -15.92 -30.19
C ALA A 2 -0.36 -15.97 -29.03
N GLU A 3 -0.10 -16.77 -28.00
CA GLU A 3 -0.98 -16.94 -26.83
C GLU A 3 -1.06 -15.66 -25.95
N LYS A 4 0.05 -14.93 -25.81
CA LYS A 4 0.12 -13.64 -25.10
C LYS A 4 -0.66 -12.54 -25.84
N GLN A 5 -0.63 -12.56 -27.18
CA GLN A 5 -1.38 -11.63 -28.04
C GLN A 5 -2.90 -11.91 -27.98
N GLU A 6 -3.28 -13.19 -27.95
CA GLU A 6 -4.66 -13.64 -27.86
C GLU A 6 -5.28 -13.28 -26.50
N ASN A 7 -4.57 -13.50 -25.39
CA ASN A 7 -5.04 -13.12 -24.06
C ASN A 7 -5.15 -11.60 -23.88
N LEU A 8 -4.23 -10.82 -24.48
CA LEU A 8 -4.31 -9.37 -24.47
C LEU A 8 -5.55 -8.85 -25.24
N HIS A 9 -5.87 -9.49 -26.37
CA HIS A 9 -7.07 -9.18 -27.15
C HIS A 9 -8.34 -9.54 -26.38
N LYS A 10 -8.39 -10.72 -25.75
CA LYS A 10 -9.49 -11.14 -24.86
C LYS A 10 -9.70 -10.16 -23.71
N MET A 11 -8.62 -9.73 -23.06
CA MET A 11 -8.68 -8.77 -21.95
C MET A 11 -9.26 -7.41 -22.37
N LYS A 12 -8.83 -6.87 -23.53
CA LYS A 12 -9.39 -5.62 -24.06
C LYS A 12 -10.88 -5.72 -24.39
N LEU A 13 -11.32 -6.86 -24.91
CA LEU A 13 -12.73 -7.10 -25.21
C LEU A 13 -13.57 -7.25 -23.93
N VAL A 14 -13.05 -7.95 -22.93
CA VAL A 14 -13.68 -8.10 -21.61
C VAL A 14 -13.80 -6.75 -20.88
N GLU A 15 -12.77 -5.90 -20.96
CA GLU A 15 -12.83 -4.52 -20.44
C GLU A 15 -13.84 -3.64 -21.20
N SER A 16 -13.93 -3.81 -22.52
CA SER A 16 -14.91 -3.11 -23.35
C SER A 16 -16.33 -3.55 -23.02
N LEU A 17 -16.54 -4.85 -22.79
CA LEU A 17 -17.80 -5.40 -22.30
C LEU A 17 -18.15 -4.81 -20.94
N LYS A 18 -17.22 -4.84 -19.96
CA LYS A 18 -17.41 -4.24 -18.64
C LYS A 18 -17.83 -2.78 -18.72
N LYS A 19 -17.19 -1.99 -19.60
CA LYS A 19 -17.52 -0.58 -19.82
C LYS A 19 -18.92 -0.41 -20.42
N ALA A 20 -19.24 -1.14 -21.48
CA ALA A 20 -20.57 -1.12 -22.11
C ALA A 20 -21.68 -1.53 -21.12
N THR A 21 -21.39 -2.50 -20.24
CA THR A 21 -22.32 -2.95 -19.20
C THR A 21 -22.52 -1.89 -18.11
N LYS A 22 -21.48 -1.11 -17.75
CA LYS A 22 -21.63 0.05 -16.86
C LYS A 22 -22.42 1.19 -17.50
N ASP A 23 -22.20 1.43 -18.79
CA ASP A 23 -22.90 2.47 -19.53
C ASP A 23 -24.41 2.16 -19.63
N LEU A 24 -24.80 0.88 -19.69
CA LEU A 24 -26.20 0.44 -19.61
C LEU A 24 -26.90 0.83 -18.28
N LEU A 25 -26.15 0.95 -17.17
CA LEU A 25 -26.67 1.34 -15.86
C LEU A 25 -26.49 2.83 -15.53
N SER A 26 -25.69 3.56 -16.32
CA SER A 26 -25.48 4.99 -16.13
C SER A 26 -26.79 5.74 -16.34
N LYS A 27 -27.37 6.25 -15.24
CA LYS A 27 -28.68 6.90 -15.26
C LYS A 27 -28.62 8.22 -16.05
N PRO A 28 -29.58 8.51 -16.94
CA PRO A 28 -30.01 9.89 -17.12
C PRO A 28 -30.69 10.33 -15.80
N HIS A 29 -30.27 11.48 -15.27
CA HIS A 29 -30.89 12.13 -14.10
C HIS A 29 -32.34 12.53 -14.39
N ILE A 30 -33.29 11.59 -14.41
CA ILE A 30 -34.72 11.90 -14.41
C ILE A 30 -35.45 10.83 -13.59
N PRO A 31 -36.09 11.20 -12.47
CA PRO A 31 -37.01 10.31 -11.80
C PRO A 31 -38.29 10.27 -12.64
N ILE A 32 -38.72 9.06 -12.97
CA ILE A 32 -40.07 8.75 -13.46
C ILE A 32 -40.24 9.01 -14.96
N TYR A 33 -40.43 7.91 -15.70
CA TYR A 33 -40.79 7.79 -17.12
C TYR A 33 -39.72 8.04 -18.17
N THR A 34 -39.76 7.17 -19.19
CA THR A 34 -39.31 7.40 -20.57
C THR A 34 -37.81 7.64 -20.77
N TYR A 35 -37.05 6.56 -20.95
CA TYR A 35 -36.38 6.18 -22.20
C TYR A 35 -35.25 5.19 -21.83
N THR A 36 -35.47 3.90 -22.01
CA THR A 36 -34.34 2.95 -22.12
C THR A 36 -33.50 3.45 -23.27
N ASN A 37 -32.22 3.76 -23.05
CA ASN A 37 -31.36 4.31 -24.11
C ASN A 37 -31.13 3.22 -25.17
N LEU A 38 -32.02 3.17 -26.16
CA LEU A 38 -32.02 2.20 -27.25
C LEU A 38 -30.68 2.19 -28.00
N ALA A 39 -29.97 3.31 -28.03
CA ALA A 39 -28.64 3.39 -28.61
C ALA A 39 -27.62 2.56 -27.79
N THR A 40 -27.59 2.72 -26.46
CA THR A 40 -26.72 1.94 -25.55
C THR A 40 -27.03 0.45 -25.59
N ILE A 41 -28.32 0.11 -25.72
CA ILE A 41 -28.78 -1.27 -25.91
C ILE A 41 -28.26 -1.84 -27.23
N LYS A 42 -28.37 -1.09 -28.31
CA LYS A 42 -27.93 -1.53 -29.64
C LYS A 42 -26.41 -1.70 -29.70
N THR A 43 -25.64 -0.77 -29.11
CA THR A 43 -24.17 -0.88 -29.03
C THR A 43 -23.73 -2.07 -28.19
N TYR A 44 -24.46 -2.39 -27.11
CA TYR A 44 -24.18 -3.60 -26.31
C TYR A 44 -24.45 -4.88 -27.11
N LEU A 45 -25.54 -4.93 -27.87
CA LEU A 45 -25.89 -6.09 -28.71
C LEU A 45 -24.88 -6.31 -29.84
N GLU A 46 -24.38 -5.25 -30.46
CA GLU A 46 -23.33 -5.30 -31.50
C GLU A 46 -22.00 -5.81 -30.92
N LEU A 47 -21.58 -5.30 -29.76
CA LEU A 47 -20.38 -5.77 -29.06
C LEU A 47 -20.51 -7.25 -28.63
N THR A 48 -21.71 -7.66 -28.23
CA THR A 48 -22.01 -9.05 -27.85
C THR A 48 -21.87 -10.00 -29.05
N THR A 49 -22.33 -9.60 -30.23
CA THR A 49 -22.19 -10.42 -31.45
C THR A 49 -20.75 -10.61 -31.90
N GLU A 50 -19.85 -9.67 -31.59
CA GLU A 50 -18.41 -9.83 -31.82
C GLU A 50 -17.74 -10.73 -30.76
N PHE A 51 -18.34 -10.84 -29.58
CA PHE A 51 -17.82 -11.58 -28.43
C PHE A 51 -18.30 -13.04 -28.36
N ASP A 52 -19.45 -13.35 -28.97
CA ASP A 52 -20.06 -14.68 -29.09
C ASP A 52 -19.07 -15.81 -29.54
N PRO A 53 -18.20 -15.64 -30.56
CA PRO A 53 -17.27 -16.70 -30.95
C PRO A 53 -16.20 -16.99 -29.89
N ILE A 54 -15.75 -15.97 -29.14
CA ILE A 54 -14.70 -16.11 -28.10
C ILE A 54 -15.27 -16.76 -26.83
N LEU A 55 -16.51 -16.40 -26.48
CA LEU A 55 -17.27 -16.97 -25.37
C LEU A 55 -17.56 -18.47 -25.54
N SER A 56 -17.76 -18.92 -26.77
CA SER A 56 -18.10 -20.32 -27.06
C SER A 56 -16.91 -21.28 -27.03
N THR A 57 -15.68 -20.77 -27.14
CA THR A 57 -14.47 -21.60 -27.28
C THR A 57 -13.72 -21.79 -25.95
N ASP A 58 -13.88 -20.89 -24.99
CA ASP A 58 -13.15 -20.93 -23.72
C ASP A 58 -14.02 -21.49 -22.57
N PRO A 59 -13.66 -22.65 -21.97
CA PRO A 59 -14.42 -23.22 -20.85
C PRO A 59 -14.44 -22.31 -19.60
N THR A 60 -13.49 -21.36 -19.47
CA THR A 60 -13.47 -20.40 -18.35
C THR A 60 -14.49 -19.27 -18.52
N LEU A 61 -15.03 -19.06 -19.72
CA LEU A 61 -15.99 -17.99 -20.04
C LEU A 61 -17.42 -18.50 -20.23
N PHE A 62 -17.68 -19.79 -19.96
CA PHE A 62 -18.98 -20.42 -20.17
C PHE A 62 -20.10 -19.76 -19.36
N ASN A 63 -19.85 -19.42 -18.09
CA ASN A 63 -20.80 -18.72 -17.24
C ASN A 63 -21.11 -17.32 -17.77
N LEU A 64 -20.08 -16.61 -18.23
CA LEU A 64 -20.21 -15.29 -18.83
C LEU A 64 -21.06 -15.36 -20.11
N SER A 65 -20.85 -16.38 -20.95
CA SER A 65 -21.64 -16.63 -22.16
C SER A 65 -23.13 -16.79 -21.86
N HIS A 66 -23.46 -17.57 -20.82
CA HIS A 66 -24.83 -17.77 -20.39
C HIS A 66 -25.46 -16.48 -19.84
N LEU A 67 -24.72 -15.72 -19.01
CA LEU A 67 -25.20 -14.44 -18.47
C LEU A 67 -25.42 -13.38 -19.55
N VAL A 68 -24.51 -13.29 -20.51
CA VAL A 68 -24.62 -12.38 -21.67
C VAL A 68 -25.78 -12.75 -22.58
N SER A 69 -26.01 -14.05 -22.79
CA SER A 69 -27.18 -14.55 -23.55
C SER A 69 -28.50 -14.23 -22.84
N ASN A 70 -28.56 -14.39 -21.52
CA ASN A 70 -29.73 -14.04 -20.72
C ASN A 70 -29.99 -12.53 -20.70
N LEU A 71 -28.92 -11.73 -20.66
CA LEU A 71 -29.05 -10.27 -20.77
C LEU A 71 -29.59 -9.88 -22.15
N LYS A 72 -29.10 -10.52 -23.23
CA LYS A 72 -29.58 -10.32 -24.61
C LYS A 72 -31.07 -10.65 -24.76
N THR A 73 -31.55 -11.73 -24.16
CA THR A 73 -32.98 -12.09 -24.18
C THR A 73 -33.82 -11.08 -23.42
N GLU A 74 -33.39 -10.66 -22.22
CA GLU A 74 -34.14 -9.67 -21.43
C GLU A 74 -34.17 -8.28 -22.07
N LEU A 75 -33.08 -7.90 -22.74
CA LEU A 75 -33.00 -6.62 -23.43
C LEU A 75 -33.92 -6.58 -24.66
N ASN A 76 -34.03 -7.70 -25.38
CA ASN A 76 -34.99 -7.84 -26.49
C ASN A 76 -36.45 -7.83 -25.97
N ASN A 77 -36.73 -8.47 -24.83
CA ASN A 77 -38.06 -8.43 -24.19
C ASN A 77 -38.42 -7.00 -23.76
N LEU A 78 -37.45 -6.24 -23.25
CA LEU A 78 -37.60 -4.82 -22.92
C LEU A 78 -37.84 -3.93 -24.15
N GLN A 79 -37.18 -4.22 -25.28
CA GLN A 79 -37.45 -3.52 -26.54
C GLN A 79 -38.87 -3.77 -27.05
N ASN A 80 -39.38 -4.99 -26.91
CA ASN A 80 -40.69 -5.39 -27.42
C ASN A 80 -41.87 -4.97 -26.52
N SER A 81 -41.63 -4.53 -25.29
CA SER A 81 -42.66 -4.22 -24.26
C SER A 81 -42.98 -2.73 -24.07
N GLN A 82 -42.74 -1.89 -25.10
CA GLN A 82 -42.85 -0.42 -25.03
C GLN A 82 -44.27 0.19 -24.96
N GLY A 83 -45.34 -0.60 -24.78
CA GLY A 83 -46.71 -0.08 -24.67
C GLY A 83 -46.99 0.75 -23.39
N TYR A 84 -47.94 1.68 -23.43
CA TYR A 84 -48.23 2.64 -22.32
C TYR A 84 -49.13 2.11 -21.19
N SER A 85 -49.38 0.81 -21.10
CA SER A 85 -50.25 0.22 -20.07
C SER A 85 -49.58 0.16 -18.68
N LEU A 86 -50.38 0.18 -17.61
CA LEU A 86 -49.86 -0.06 -16.25
C LEU A 86 -49.14 -1.41 -16.13
N LYS A 87 -49.65 -2.45 -16.81
CA LYS A 87 -48.99 -3.77 -16.87
C LYS A 87 -47.59 -3.71 -17.48
N SER A 88 -47.41 -2.93 -18.55
CA SER A 88 -46.10 -2.77 -19.19
C SER A 88 -45.16 -1.86 -18.40
N ILE A 89 -45.66 -0.95 -17.56
CA ILE A 89 -44.83 -0.18 -16.62
C ILE A 89 -44.26 -1.10 -15.54
N PHE A 90 -45.09 -1.93 -14.89
CA PHE A 90 -44.62 -2.90 -13.90
C PHE A 90 -43.67 -3.94 -14.53
N HIS A 91 -43.96 -4.41 -15.74
CA HIS A 91 -43.08 -5.33 -16.46
C HIS A 91 -41.70 -4.71 -16.75
N ARG A 92 -41.63 -3.44 -17.13
CA ARG A 92 -40.36 -2.74 -17.34
C ARG A 92 -39.57 -2.54 -16.05
N LEU A 93 -40.23 -2.28 -14.93
CA LEU A 93 -39.57 -2.17 -13.63
C LEU A 93 -38.94 -3.50 -13.20
N ILE A 94 -39.68 -4.59 -13.33
CA ILE A 94 -39.19 -5.94 -13.02
C ILE A 94 -38.02 -6.29 -13.94
N ALA A 95 -38.18 -6.10 -15.26
CA ALA A 95 -37.14 -6.40 -16.23
C ALA A 95 -35.89 -5.51 -16.06
N ASN A 96 -36.04 -4.23 -15.67
CA ASN A 96 -34.90 -3.38 -15.34
C ASN A 96 -34.15 -3.84 -14.09
N CYS A 97 -34.87 -4.32 -13.06
CA CYS A 97 -34.24 -4.93 -11.88
C CYS A 97 -33.51 -6.23 -12.23
N GLU A 98 -34.09 -7.06 -13.10
CA GLU A 98 -33.47 -8.30 -13.58
C GLU A 98 -32.25 -8.02 -14.46
N VAL A 99 -32.33 -7.05 -15.37
CA VAL A 99 -31.19 -6.55 -16.14
C VAL A 99 -30.10 -6.05 -15.21
N SER A 100 -30.43 -5.23 -14.21
CA SER A 100 -29.43 -4.74 -13.24
C SER A 100 -28.78 -5.89 -12.47
N ARG A 101 -29.52 -6.94 -12.13
CA ARG A 101 -28.98 -8.13 -11.47
C ARG A 101 -28.04 -8.90 -12.39
N ILE A 102 -28.45 -9.17 -13.63
CA ILE A 102 -27.64 -9.88 -14.63
C ILE A 102 -26.38 -9.09 -14.95
N VAL A 103 -26.49 -7.77 -15.12
CA VAL A 103 -25.35 -6.86 -15.29
C VAL A 103 -24.37 -6.96 -14.12
N ALA A 104 -24.86 -6.94 -12.88
CA ALA A 104 -24.00 -7.08 -11.71
C ALA A 104 -23.29 -8.44 -11.68
N SER A 105 -23.98 -9.51 -12.06
CA SER A 105 -23.39 -10.85 -12.21
C SER A 105 -22.34 -10.91 -13.32
N ILE A 106 -22.59 -10.26 -14.47
CA ILE A 106 -21.63 -10.14 -15.58
C ILE A 106 -20.39 -9.38 -15.11
N GLU A 107 -20.56 -8.25 -14.41
CA GLU A 107 -19.43 -7.47 -13.90
C GLU A 107 -18.57 -8.28 -12.91
N ALA A 108 -19.22 -9.06 -12.03
CA ALA A 108 -18.52 -9.93 -11.09
C ALA A 108 -17.73 -11.04 -11.80
N GLU A 109 -18.35 -11.74 -12.76
CA GLU A 109 -17.71 -12.81 -13.52
C GLU A 109 -16.55 -12.29 -14.38
N VAL A 110 -16.74 -11.14 -15.04
CA VAL A 110 -15.68 -10.44 -15.77
C VAL A 110 -14.53 -10.10 -14.83
N GLN A 111 -14.82 -9.56 -13.65
CA GLN A 111 -13.77 -9.21 -12.70
C GLN A 111 -13.02 -10.46 -12.20
N ALA A 112 -13.72 -11.56 -11.93
CA ALA A 112 -13.12 -12.82 -11.52
C ALA A 112 -12.17 -13.38 -12.61
N TRP A 113 -12.58 -13.30 -13.87
CA TRP A 113 -11.73 -13.70 -15.00
C TRP A 113 -10.50 -12.80 -15.14
N VAL A 114 -10.68 -11.47 -15.06
CA VAL A 114 -9.57 -10.50 -15.09
C VAL A 114 -8.58 -10.76 -13.95
N ASP A 115 -9.10 -11.05 -12.75
CA ASP A 115 -8.30 -11.37 -11.57
C ASP A 115 -7.50 -12.66 -11.77
N GLN A 116 -8.14 -13.69 -12.31
CA GLN A 116 -7.50 -14.97 -12.62
C GLN A 116 -6.35 -14.79 -13.62
N GLU A 117 -6.58 -14.06 -14.71
CA GLU A 117 -5.56 -13.83 -15.73
C GLU A 117 -4.44 -12.91 -15.21
N SER A 118 -4.78 -11.90 -14.41
CA SER A 118 -3.78 -11.04 -13.75
C SER A 118 -2.87 -11.83 -12.82
N ILE A 119 -3.39 -12.79 -12.05
CA ILE A 119 -2.59 -13.63 -11.17
C ILE A 119 -1.73 -14.60 -11.97
N LYS A 120 -2.27 -15.23 -13.02
CA LYS A 120 -1.49 -16.11 -13.90
C LYS A 120 -0.33 -15.36 -14.54
N ASN A 121 -0.59 -14.19 -15.11
CA ASN A 121 0.43 -13.34 -15.70
C ASN A 121 1.49 -12.93 -14.68
N LEU A 122 1.08 -12.52 -13.47
CA LEU A 122 2.00 -12.21 -12.38
C LEU A 122 2.92 -13.38 -12.05
N VAL A 123 2.35 -14.57 -11.81
CA VAL A 123 3.11 -15.77 -11.46
C VAL A 123 4.09 -16.14 -12.58
N GLN A 124 3.65 -16.07 -13.83
CA GLN A 124 4.49 -16.35 -14.98
C GLN A 124 5.68 -15.39 -15.06
N VAL A 125 5.43 -14.08 -15.05
CA VAL A 125 6.47 -13.03 -15.13
C VAL A 125 7.46 -13.11 -13.96
N LEU A 126 7.01 -13.46 -12.76
CA LEU A 126 7.86 -13.54 -11.58
C LEU A 126 8.72 -14.82 -11.51
N ILE A 127 8.23 -15.93 -12.08
CA ILE A 127 8.97 -17.20 -12.16
C ILE A 127 9.92 -17.21 -13.34
N ASP A 128 9.54 -16.60 -14.46
CA ASP A 128 10.36 -16.55 -15.66
C ASP A 128 11.71 -15.88 -15.38
N SER A 129 12.78 -16.52 -15.83
CA SER A 129 14.16 -16.11 -15.58
C SER A 129 14.62 -14.96 -16.48
N ASN A 130 13.72 -14.33 -17.22
CA ASN A 130 14.07 -13.14 -17.97
C ASN A 130 14.31 -12.01 -16.95
N ASP A 131 15.49 -11.40 -16.97
CA ASP A 131 15.86 -10.26 -16.12
C ASP A 131 15.23 -8.96 -16.63
N ASP A 132 13.96 -9.00 -17.05
CA ASP A 132 13.18 -7.80 -17.34
C ASP A 132 12.53 -7.30 -16.05
N ASP A 133 13.27 -6.44 -15.37
CA ASP A 133 12.82 -5.80 -14.14
C ASP A 133 11.61 -4.87 -14.35
N GLU A 134 11.48 -4.25 -15.53
CA GLU A 134 10.35 -3.37 -15.82
C GLU A 134 9.06 -4.17 -15.97
N GLU A 135 9.11 -5.30 -16.67
CA GLU A 135 7.95 -6.19 -16.80
C GLU A 135 7.50 -6.71 -15.42
N LYS A 136 8.45 -7.07 -14.55
CA LYS A 136 8.17 -7.51 -13.17
C LYS A 136 7.57 -6.41 -12.32
N VAL A 137 8.18 -5.21 -12.32
CA VAL A 137 7.69 -4.06 -11.54
C VAL A 137 6.29 -3.66 -11.98
N GLU A 138 6.02 -3.64 -13.28
CA GLU A 138 4.71 -3.28 -13.81
C GLU A 138 3.65 -4.35 -13.48
N ALA A 139 3.99 -5.64 -13.58
CA ALA A 139 3.09 -6.72 -13.16
C ALA A 139 2.76 -6.63 -11.65
N LEU A 140 3.77 -6.42 -10.80
CA LEU A 140 3.61 -6.24 -9.36
C LEU A 140 2.77 -5.00 -9.04
N THR A 141 2.98 -3.90 -9.76
CA THR A 141 2.23 -2.63 -9.56
C THR A 141 0.75 -2.80 -9.89
N ARG A 142 0.42 -3.51 -10.98
CA ARG A 142 -0.99 -3.82 -11.30
C ARG A 142 -1.64 -4.68 -10.23
N PHE A 143 -0.91 -5.70 -9.75
CA PHE A 143 -1.41 -6.57 -8.70
C PHE A 143 -1.58 -5.83 -7.36
N GLU A 144 -0.64 -4.98 -6.96
CA GLU A 144 -0.75 -4.12 -5.76
C GLU A 144 -2.03 -3.27 -5.82
N LYS A 145 -2.27 -2.60 -6.94
CA LYS A 145 -3.48 -1.79 -7.15
C LYS A 145 -4.73 -2.64 -7.04
N ARG A 146 -4.73 -3.84 -7.64
CA ARG A 146 -5.89 -4.74 -7.59
C ARG A 146 -6.20 -5.18 -6.17
N VAL A 147 -5.20 -5.60 -5.40
CA VAL A 147 -5.36 -6.04 -4.01
C VAL A 147 -5.79 -4.87 -3.11
N SER A 148 -5.33 -3.66 -3.42
CA SER A 148 -5.68 -2.44 -2.68
C SER A 148 -7.13 -1.95 -2.89
N ASN A 149 -7.83 -2.44 -3.92
CA ASN A 149 -9.23 -2.07 -4.20
C ASN A 149 -10.25 -2.66 -3.20
N GLY A 150 -9.79 -3.48 -2.25
CA GLY A 150 -10.61 -4.03 -1.19
C GLY A 150 -10.71 -5.56 -1.24
N PHE A 151 -11.21 -6.11 -0.13
CA PHE A 151 -11.28 -7.54 0.10
C PHE A 151 -12.22 -8.26 -0.88
N ASN A 152 -11.75 -9.37 -1.44
CA ASN A 152 -12.55 -10.28 -2.26
C ASN A 152 -12.16 -11.73 -1.96
N ARG A 153 -13.13 -12.56 -1.58
CA ARG A 153 -12.92 -13.95 -1.17
C ARG A 153 -12.36 -14.83 -2.29
N GLU A 154 -12.88 -14.69 -3.50
CA GLU A 154 -12.46 -15.48 -4.67
C GLU A 154 -11.04 -15.12 -5.09
N LEU A 155 -10.71 -13.82 -5.09
CA LEU A 155 -9.35 -13.34 -5.31
C LEU A 155 -8.39 -13.93 -4.27
N GLN A 156 -8.76 -13.94 -2.98
CA GLN A 156 -7.93 -14.56 -1.94
C GLN A 156 -7.67 -16.03 -2.25
N GLU A 157 -8.70 -16.79 -2.60
CA GLU A 157 -8.55 -18.22 -2.93
C GLU A 157 -7.60 -18.42 -4.11
N MET A 158 -7.70 -17.59 -5.15
CA MET A 158 -6.78 -17.61 -6.29
C MET A 158 -5.34 -17.28 -5.90
N ILE A 159 -5.13 -16.24 -5.08
CA ILE A 159 -3.80 -15.84 -4.56
C ILE A 159 -3.16 -17.00 -3.78
N LEU A 160 -3.93 -17.66 -2.92
CA LEU A 160 -3.45 -18.79 -2.12
C LEU A 160 -3.15 -20.02 -2.97
N LYS A 161 -4.03 -20.38 -3.92
CA LYS A 161 -3.80 -21.49 -4.86
C LYS A 161 -2.56 -21.29 -5.71
N ALA A 162 -2.34 -20.07 -6.18
CA ALA A 162 -1.16 -19.70 -6.98
C ALA A 162 0.11 -19.51 -6.14
N LYS A 163 0.03 -19.61 -4.80
CA LYS A 163 1.15 -19.43 -3.86
C LYS A 163 1.91 -18.10 -4.07
N VAL A 164 1.17 -17.04 -4.40
CA VAL A 164 1.77 -15.73 -4.73
C VAL A 164 2.67 -15.23 -3.61
N PHE A 165 2.26 -15.39 -2.35
CA PHE A 165 3.07 -14.95 -1.22
C PHE A 165 4.43 -15.68 -1.15
N SER A 166 4.46 -17.00 -1.34
CA SER A 166 5.71 -17.77 -1.36
C SER A 166 6.64 -17.35 -2.50
N ILE A 167 6.08 -16.97 -3.65
CA ILE A 167 6.86 -16.44 -4.79
C ILE A 167 7.48 -15.09 -4.42
N LEU A 168 6.71 -14.19 -3.81
CA LEU A 168 7.21 -12.88 -3.34
C LEU A 168 8.29 -13.05 -2.28
N GLU A 169 8.09 -13.96 -1.31
CA GLU A 169 9.07 -14.27 -0.28
C GLU A 169 10.38 -14.80 -0.88
N ALA A 170 10.28 -15.68 -1.90
CA ALA A 170 11.45 -16.18 -2.61
C ALA A 170 12.19 -15.05 -3.34
N ILE A 171 11.48 -14.10 -3.95
CA ILE A 171 12.08 -12.91 -4.59
C ILE A 171 12.82 -12.05 -3.57
N LEU A 172 12.20 -11.76 -2.42
CA LEU A 172 12.84 -10.99 -1.35
C LEU A 172 14.07 -11.71 -0.76
N SER A 173 14.14 -13.03 -0.89
CA SER A 173 15.26 -13.84 -0.40
C SER A 173 16.38 -14.02 -1.43
N LYS A 174 16.19 -13.58 -2.69
CA LYS A 174 17.23 -13.65 -3.73
C LYS A 174 18.30 -12.60 -3.49
N SER A 175 19.56 -13.04 -3.37
CA SER A 175 20.71 -12.17 -3.14
C SER A 175 21.04 -11.21 -4.28
N LYS A 176 20.57 -11.48 -5.51
CA LYS A 176 20.78 -10.65 -6.71
C LYS A 176 19.51 -9.95 -7.21
N CYS A 177 18.49 -9.83 -6.36
CA CYS A 177 17.27 -9.10 -6.74
C CYS A 177 17.58 -7.60 -6.87
N SER A 178 17.06 -6.96 -7.91
CA SER A 178 17.18 -5.50 -8.01
C SER A 178 16.34 -4.82 -6.94
N ILE A 179 16.81 -3.65 -6.50
CA ILE A 179 16.16 -2.88 -5.43
C ILE A 179 14.71 -2.54 -5.83
N ARG A 180 14.45 -2.18 -7.10
CA ARG A 180 13.10 -1.83 -7.60
C ARG A 180 12.13 -3.02 -7.51
N VAL A 181 12.55 -4.21 -7.97
CA VAL A 181 11.70 -5.42 -7.90
C VAL A 181 11.50 -5.84 -6.45
N PHE A 182 12.54 -5.72 -5.61
CA PHE A 182 12.46 -6.01 -4.19
C PHE A 182 11.45 -5.10 -3.49
N GLU A 183 11.60 -3.78 -3.62
CA GLU A 183 10.73 -2.80 -2.96
C GLU A 183 9.28 -2.95 -3.42
N GLN A 184 9.06 -3.13 -4.72
CA GLN A 184 7.70 -3.33 -5.25
C GLN A 184 7.09 -4.66 -4.78
N SER A 185 7.88 -5.73 -4.65
CA SER A 185 7.41 -6.99 -4.06
C SER A 185 7.05 -6.83 -2.57
N ALA A 186 7.87 -6.07 -1.84
CA ALA A 186 7.63 -5.77 -0.43
C ALA A 186 6.37 -4.89 -0.23
N ARG A 187 6.10 -3.93 -1.14
CA ARG A 187 4.85 -3.17 -1.17
C ARG A 187 3.63 -4.06 -1.44
N VAL A 188 3.74 -5.02 -2.35
CA VAL A 188 2.69 -6.01 -2.58
C VAL A 188 2.40 -6.81 -1.31
N ILE A 189 3.42 -7.21 -0.53
CA ILE A 189 3.22 -7.89 0.76
C ILE A 189 2.45 -7.00 1.74
N VAL A 190 2.78 -5.71 1.84
CA VAL A 190 2.00 -4.75 2.64
C VAL A 190 0.54 -4.68 2.17
N ALA A 191 0.31 -4.64 0.86
CA ALA A 191 -1.04 -4.64 0.30
C ALA A 191 -1.81 -5.94 0.62
N LEU A 192 -1.14 -7.10 0.58
CA LEU A 192 -1.73 -8.39 0.96
C LEU A 192 -2.11 -8.42 2.45
N VAL A 193 -1.25 -7.91 3.34
CA VAL A 193 -1.57 -7.80 4.78
C VAL A 193 -2.76 -6.87 5.00
N LYS A 194 -2.86 -5.75 4.27
CA LYS A 194 -4.04 -4.87 4.32
C LYS A 194 -5.30 -5.56 3.80
N PHE A 195 -5.16 -6.39 2.78
CA PHE A 195 -6.26 -7.10 2.14
C PHE A 195 -6.88 -8.16 3.04
N ASN A 196 -6.06 -8.95 3.75
CA ASN A 196 -6.53 -9.81 4.83
C ASN A 196 -5.44 -10.07 5.89
N LYS A 197 -5.61 -9.47 7.07
CA LYS A 197 -4.66 -9.63 8.18
C LYS A 197 -4.60 -11.07 8.71
N ASP A 198 -5.75 -11.75 8.80
CA ASP A 198 -5.86 -13.07 9.41
C ASP A 198 -5.06 -14.15 8.65
N VAL A 199 -4.86 -13.93 7.35
CA VAL A 199 -4.16 -14.88 6.47
C VAL A 199 -2.67 -14.54 6.36
N PHE A 200 -2.34 -13.27 6.13
CA PHE A 200 -0.98 -12.91 5.71
C PHE A 200 -0.08 -12.45 6.85
N VAL A 201 -0.61 -12.02 8.01
CA VAL A 201 0.23 -11.60 9.15
C VAL A 201 1.10 -12.75 9.66
N GLY A 202 0.52 -13.94 9.81
CA GLY A 202 1.29 -15.12 10.24
C GLY A 202 2.42 -15.46 9.26
N GLN A 203 2.19 -15.31 7.96
CA GLN A 203 3.22 -15.56 6.94
C GLN A 203 4.35 -14.51 6.99
N VAL A 204 4.03 -13.26 7.30
CA VAL A 204 5.05 -12.21 7.49
C VAL A 204 5.90 -12.48 8.73
N LEU A 205 5.28 -12.81 9.85
CA LEU A 205 5.96 -13.02 11.14
C LEU A 205 6.84 -14.27 11.15
N MET A 206 6.36 -15.38 10.58
CA MET A 206 7.11 -16.63 10.56
C MET A 206 8.15 -16.71 9.42
N GLY A 207 8.12 -15.76 8.49
CA GLY A 207 8.93 -15.76 7.29
C GLY A 207 10.23 -14.95 7.40
N PRO A 208 11.11 -15.03 6.38
CA PRO A 208 12.35 -14.26 6.31
C PRO A 208 12.13 -12.77 5.94
N ILE A 209 10.88 -12.32 5.78
CA ILE A 209 10.54 -11.05 5.16
C ILE A 209 11.11 -9.87 5.96
N ILE A 210 10.90 -9.86 7.28
CA ILE A 210 11.36 -8.79 8.16
C ILE A 210 12.89 -8.67 8.06
N ARG A 211 13.59 -9.79 8.17
CA ARG A 211 15.05 -9.86 8.04
C ARG A 211 15.51 -9.29 6.70
N ASN A 212 14.90 -9.73 5.60
CA ASN A 212 15.29 -9.32 4.26
C ASN A 212 15.06 -7.81 4.05
N VAL A 213 13.92 -7.28 4.52
CA VAL A 213 13.57 -5.85 4.42
C VAL A 213 14.53 -4.98 5.24
N VAL A 214 14.88 -5.41 6.46
CA VAL A 214 15.86 -4.73 7.33
C VAL A 214 17.27 -4.80 6.74
N THR A 215 17.63 -5.93 6.12
CA THR A 215 18.95 -6.13 5.50
C THR A 215 19.12 -5.26 4.25
N MET A 216 18.08 -5.13 3.43
CA MET A 216 18.11 -4.27 2.22
C MET A 216 18.41 -2.81 2.57
N ALA A 217 17.88 -2.31 3.69
CA ALA A 217 18.18 -0.99 4.24
C ALA A 217 18.07 0.17 3.23
N SER A 218 17.13 0.07 2.28
CA SER A 218 16.85 1.12 1.29
C SER A 218 15.69 1.99 1.76
N TYR A 219 15.52 3.16 1.15
CA TYR A 219 14.39 4.06 1.42
C TYR A 219 13.04 3.32 1.35
N GLY A 220 12.78 2.57 0.27
CA GLY A 220 11.52 1.85 0.10
C GLY A 220 11.38 0.67 1.06
N SER A 221 12.47 -0.03 1.40
CA SER A 221 12.40 -1.16 2.34
C SER A 221 12.03 -0.69 3.76
N ILE A 222 12.62 0.40 4.24
CA ILE A 222 12.30 0.95 5.57
C ILE A 222 10.88 1.53 5.63
N ARG A 223 10.38 2.12 4.53
CA ARG A 223 8.96 2.54 4.45
C ARG A 223 8.00 1.35 4.48
N VAL A 224 8.36 0.25 3.83
CA VAL A 224 7.59 -1.00 3.91
C VAL A 224 7.59 -1.52 5.34
N LEU A 225 8.75 -1.54 6.01
CA LEU A 225 8.83 -1.96 7.41
C LEU A 225 7.93 -1.11 8.32
N SER A 226 8.00 0.22 8.19
CA SER A 226 7.12 1.15 8.92
C SER A 226 5.64 0.85 8.68
N SER A 227 5.27 0.54 7.43
CA SER A 227 3.90 0.17 7.07
C SER A 227 3.48 -1.16 7.70
N LEU A 228 4.38 -2.16 7.75
CA LEU A 228 4.11 -3.43 8.41
C LEU A 228 3.95 -3.25 9.92
N VAL A 229 4.78 -2.41 10.56
CA VAL A 229 4.66 -2.06 11.99
C VAL A 229 3.28 -1.48 12.28
N LYS A 230 2.79 -0.53 11.48
CA LYS A 230 1.43 0.03 11.61
C LYS A 230 0.32 -1.02 11.48
N LEU A 231 0.48 -1.96 10.57
CA LEU A 231 -0.57 -2.94 10.24
C LEU A 231 -0.64 -4.09 11.23
N ILE A 232 0.52 -4.58 11.66
CA ILE A 232 0.68 -5.77 12.50
C ILE A 232 0.78 -5.38 13.97
N ARG A 233 1.34 -4.21 14.29
CA ARG A 233 1.51 -3.64 15.64
C ARG A 233 2.49 -4.45 16.50
N SER A 234 2.22 -4.55 17.81
CA SER A 234 3.10 -5.16 18.81
C SER A 234 3.65 -6.55 18.46
N PRO A 235 2.90 -7.48 17.84
CA PRO A 235 3.46 -8.77 17.39
C PRO A 235 4.67 -8.62 16.46
N LEU A 236 4.69 -7.62 15.58
CA LEU A 236 5.84 -7.38 14.71
C LEU A 236 7.01 -6.78 15.47
N VAL A 237 6.74 -5.84 16.38
CA VAL A 237 7.79 -5.21 17.19
C VAL A 237 8.47 -6.23 18.10
N TYR A 238 7.70 -7.13 18.70
CA TYR A 238 8.23 -8.27 19.47
C TYR A 238 9.17 -9.13 18.61
N GLU A 239 8.73 -9.51 17.41
CA GLU A 239 9.55 -10.32 16.49
C GLU A 239 10.85 -9.60 16.09
N MET A 240 10.79 -8.27 15.94
CA MET A 240 11.94 -7.43 15.63
C MET A 240 12.93 -7.29 16.78
N GLU A 241 12.44 -7.22 18.01
CA GLU A 241 13.26 -7.20 19.22
C GLU A 241 13.95 -8.55 19.41
N ALA A 242 13.19 -9.66 19.36
CA ALA A 242 13.69 -11.01 19.59
C ALA A 242 14.81 -11.42 18.63
N HIS A 243 14.82 -10.86 17.41
CA HIS A 243 15.84 -11.11 16.40
C HIS A 243 16.90 -10.00 16.27
N GLY A 244 16.86 -8.97 17.12
CA GLY A 244 17.85 -7.90 17.13
C GLY A 244 17.83 -7.02 15.88
N TYR A 245 16.67 -6.82 15.24
CA TYR A 245 16.54 -5.96 14.06
C TYR A 245 16.44 -4.47 14.41
N ILE A 246 15.97 -4.14 15.62
CA ILE A 246 15.82 -2.75 16.09
C ILE A 246 17.16 -1.97 16.03
N PRO A 247 18.29 -2.51 16.54
CA PRO A 247 19.58 -1.83 16.43
C PRO A 247 20.01 -1.46 15.01
N ARG A 248 19.71 -2.34 14.04
CA ARG A 248 20.02 -2.07 12.63
C ARG A 248 19.27 -0.85 12.12
N ILE A 249 18.00 -0.67 12.49
CA ILE A 249 17.19 0.48 12.06
C ILE A 249 17.73 1.77 12.70
N ILE A 250 18.09 1.71 13.99
CA ILE A 250 18.71 2.83 14.70
C ILE A 250 20.04 3.24 14.04
N SER A 251 20.82 2.27 13.53
CA SER A 251 22.07 2.59 12.82
C SER A 251 21.84 3.38 11.53
N LEU A 252 20.67 3.24 10.88
CA LEU A 252 20.32 3.94 9.64
C LEU A 252 20.01 5.43 9.85
N LEU A 253 19.80 5.88 11.09
CA LEU A 253 19.64 7.31 11.42
C LEU A 253 20.86 8.16 10.99
N TYR A 254 22.04 7.54 10.89
CA TYR A 254 23.27 8.16 10.39
C TYR A 254 23.69 7.65 9.02
N SER A 255 22.72 7.22 8.20
CA SER A 255 23.00 6.92 6.80
C SER A 255 23.57 8.15 6.08
N SER A 256 24.46 7.93 5.12
CA SER A 256 24.95 8.99 4.23
C SER A 256 23.83 9.61 3.39
N ASP A 257 22.79 8.83 3.13
CA ASP A 257 21.57 9.30 2.47
C ASP A 257 20.58 9.80 3.53
N LEU A 258 20.35 11.12 3.51
CA LEU A 258 19.42 11.81 4.41
C LEU A 258 18.01 11.22 4.31
N SER A 259 17.57 10.81 3.12
CA SER A 259 16.25 10.23 2.89
C SER A 259 16.08 8.94 3.68
N ILE A 260 17.12 8.10 3.74
CA ILE A 260 17.13 6.87 4.54
C ILE A 260 17.10 7.20 6.03
N GLY A 261 17.85 8.21 6.47
CA GLY A 261 17.83 8.67 7.86
C GLY A 261 16.45 9.13 8.33
N ILE A 262 15.74 9.88 7.48
CA ILE A 262 14.39 10.38 7.77
C ILE A 262 13.38 9.22 7.87
N VAL A 263 13.37 8.29 6.91
CA VAL A 263 12.44 7.14 6.98
C VAL A 263 12.82 6.18 8.10
N ALA A 264 14.09 6.09 8.47
CA ALA A 264 14.52 5.34 9.65
C ALA A 264 13.99 5.98 10.94
N LEU A 265 14.02 7.31 11.05
CA LEU A 265 13.42 8.04 12.18
C LEU A 265 11.91 7.81 12.26
N GLU A 266 11.20 7.93 11.13
CA GLU A 266 9.78 7.60 11.06
C GLU A 266 9.53 6.15 11.52
N CYS A 267 10.32 5.19 11.03
CA CYS A 267 10.21 3.79 11.44
C CYS A 267 10.43 3.62 12.94
N VAL A 268 11.43 4.30 13.54
CA VAL A 268 11.68 4.26 14.99
C VAL A 268 10.48 4.78 15.78
N PHE A 269 9.85 5.87 15.34
CA PHE A 269 8.64 6.40 15.96
C PHE A 269 7.47 5.42 15.90
N GLU A 270 7.28 4.76 14.76
CA GLU A 270 6.24 3.75 14.62
C GLU A 270 6.50 2.51 15.49
N ILE A 271 7.76 2.09 15.62
CA ILE A 271 8.12 0.99 16.53
C ILE A 271 7.84 1.42 17.98
N ALA A 272 8.22 2.63 18.37
CA ALA A 272 7.99 3.16 19.72
C ALA A 272 6.51 3.18 20.12
N LEU A 273 5.62 3.44 19.16
CA LEU A 273 4.16 3.46 19.39
C LEU A 273 3.61 2.08 19.77
N TYR A 274 4.21 0.98 19.29
CA TYR A 274 3.73 -0.39 19.54
C TYR A 274 4.69 -1.25 20.37
N ALA A 275 5.80 -0.67 20.82
CA ALA A 275 6.86 -1.36 21.54
C ALA A 275 6.44 -1.80 22.94
N THR A 276 6.92 -2.98 23.34
CA THR A 276 6.93 -3.41 24.74
C THR A 276 8.09 -2.76 25.48
N LYS A 277 8.12 -2.91 26.81
CA LYS A 277 9.18 -2.35 27.65
C LYS A 277 10.57 -2.79 27.17
N GLU A 278 10.74 -4.07 26.87
CA GLU A 278 12.00 -4.67 26.41
C GLU A 278 12.48 -4.04 25.10
N ALA A 279 11.57 -3.84 24.14
CA ALA A 279 11.89 -3.23 22.86
C ALA A 279 12.34 -1.77 23.03
N VAL A 280 11.71 -0.99 23.91
CA VAL A 280 12.14 0.38 24.20
C VAL A 280 13.49 0.39 24.92
N GLU A 281 13.68 -0.48 25.91
CA GLU A 281 14.95 -0.60 26.62
C GLU A 281 16.08 -0.95 25.66
N ALA A 282 15.86 -1.87 24.72
CA ALA A 282 16.81 -2.20 23.67
C ALA A 282 17.17 -0.97 22.81
N MET A 283 16.19 -0.13 22.45
CA MET A 283 16.48 1.13 21.75
C MET A 283 17.35 2.09 22.56
N ILE A 284 17.05 2.22 23.86
CA ILE A 284 17.80 3.10 24.78
C ILE A 284 19.22 2.56 24.99
N GLN A 285 19.39 1.24 25.08
CA GLN A 285 20.69 0.57 25.21
C GLN A 285 21.55 0.73 23.95
N GLU A 286 20.94 0.68 22.77
CA GLU A 286 21.61 0.97 21.49
C GLU A 286 21.97 2.48 21.33
N GLY A 287 21.62 3.30 22.32
CA GLY A 287 21.98 4.71 22.34
C GLY A 287 21.09 5.58 21.46
N LEU A 288 19.84 5.17 21.20
CA LEU A 288 18.88 5.94 20.41
C LEU A 288 18.79 7.41 20.90
N ILE A 289 18.65 7.62 22.21
CA ILE A 289 18.48 8.98 22.77
C ILE A 289 19.68 9.87 22.45
N LYS A 290 20.90 9.34 22.55
CA LYS A 290 22.11 10.08 22.19
C LYS A 290 22.09 10.48 20.72
N LYS A 291 21.69 9.56 19.83
CA LYS A 291 21.59 9.83 18.39
C LYS A 291 20.55 10.90 18.07
N LEU A 292 19.39 10.86 18.73
CA LEU A 292 18.34 11.87 18.54
C LEU A 292 18.80 13.26 18.99
N VAL A 293 19.48 13.37 20.14
CA VAL A 293 20.05 14.64 20.62
C VAL A 293 21.08 15.19 19.63
N GLU A 294 21.98 14.34 19.13
CA GLU A 294 22.98 14.71 18.13
C GLU A 294 22.35 15.16 16.80
N LEU A 295 21.30 14.48 16.32
CA LEU A 295 20.57 14.86 15.10
C LEU A 295 19.85 16.21 15.28
N GLN A 296 19.17 16.42 16.40
CA GLN A 296 18.51 17.69 16.71
C GLN A 296 19.52 18.84 16.79
N ARG A 297 20.73 18.59 17.30
CA ARG A 297 21.82 19.56 17.31
C ARG A 297 22.34 19.89 15.92
N LEU A 298 22.56 18.88 15.06
CA LEU A 298 23.06 19.06 13.70
C LEU A 298 22.11 19.91 12.85
N GLU A 299 20.80 19.75 13.02
CA GLU A 299 19.80 20.58 12.34
C GLU A 299 19.80 22.01 12.90
N SER A 300 19.84 22.18 14.22
CA SER A 300 19.90 23.51 14.86
C SER A 300 21.12 24.35 14.46
N ILE A 301 22.26 23.70 14.18
CA ILE A 301 23.46 24.37 13.67
C ILE A 301 23.27 24.82 12.21
N GLY A 302 22.55 24.04 11.39
CA GLY A 302 22.21 24.42 10.02
C GLY A 302 21.36 25.69 9.96
N ASP A 303 20.34 25.77 10.82
CA ASP A 303 19.44 26.94 10.93
C ASP A 303 20.17 28.23 11.36
N SER A 304 21.30 28.11 12.05
CA SER A 304 22.09 29.25 12.53
C SER A 304 23.00 29.86 11.45
N ILE A 305 23.25 29.15 10.34
CA ILE A 305 24.17 29.58 9.26
C ILE A 305 23.42 30.29 8.12
N ASP A 306 22.13 30.01 7.92
CA ASP A 306 21.33 30.63 6.86
C ASP A 306 20.83 32.06 7.20
N GLY A 307 21.30 32.63 8.33
CA GLY A 307 20.92 33.95 8.83
C GLY A 307 21.81 35.13 8.42
N ASP A 308 22.93 34.91 7.70
CA ASP A 308 23.79 36.01 7.24
C ASP A 308 24.32 35.76 5.83
N GLY A 309 24.22 36.78 4.97
CA GLY A 309 24.11 36.62 3.52
C GLY A 309 25.39 36.24 2.77
N GLY A 310 25.20 35.65 1.58
CA GLY A 310 26.23 35.58 0.54
C GLY A 310 26.14 34.34 -0.33
N GLY A 311 25.73 34.51 -1.60
CA GLY A 311 25.62 33.42 -2.56
C GLY A 311 26.93 32.66 -2.84
N GLY A 312 26.78 31.38 -3.19
CA GLY A 312 27.87 30.54 -3.67
C GLY A 312 27.39 29.10 -3.90
N GLU A 313 27.47 28.67 -5.14
CA GLU A 313 26.97 27.39 -5.66
C GLU A 313 27.70 26.15 -5.11
N SER A 314 27.06 25.00 -5.39
CA SER A 314 27.63 23.66 -5.52
C SER A 314 27.51 22.74 -4.30
N ARG A 315 26.34 22.11 -4.18
CA ARG A 315 26.19 20.83 -3.50
C ARG A 315 25.70 19.81 -4.53
N GLY A 316 26.52 18.79 -4.77
CA GLY A 316 26.53 17.95 -5.97
C GLY A 316 25.21 17.29 -6.31
N LEU A 317 24.95 17.19 -7.62
CA LEU A 317 23.88 16.37 -8.18
C LEU A 317 24.10 14.91 -7.78
N CYS A 318 23.24 14.38 -6.93
CA CYS A 318 22.97 12.95 -6.87
C CYS A 318 21.93 12.61 -7.97
N GLU A 319 22.12 11.49 -8.65
CA GLU A 319 21.18 11.02 -9.68
C GLU A 319 19.80 10.75 -9.07
N GLU A 320 18.80 11.50 -9.55
CA GLU A 320 17.43 11.40 -9.09
C GLU A 320 16.83 10.01 -9.39
N THR A 321 16.23 9.38 -8.38
CA THR A 321 15.43 8.16 -8.59
C THR A 321 14.03 8.50 -9.12
N GLU A 322 13.41 7.60 -9.88
CA GLU A 322 12.09 7.84 -10.51
C GLU A 322 10.96 8.17 -9.51
N GLU A 323 11.13 7.82 -8.23
CA GLU A 323 10.19 8.17 -7.17
C GLU A 323 10.31 9.61 -6.69
N GLU A 324 11.52 10.20 -6.70
CA GLU A 324 11.74 11.62 -6.36
C GLU A 324 11.08 12.55 -7.38
N ARG A 325 10.97 12.12 -8.64
CA ARG A 325 10.26 12.86 -9.69
C ARG A 325 8.75 12.90 -9.49
N LYS A 326 8.18 11.98 -8.70
CA LYS A 326 6.75 11.96 -8.34
C LYS A 326 6.43 12.74 -7.07
N MET A 327 7.42 13.06 -6.23
CA MET A 327 7.26 13.92 -5.06
C MET A 327 7.13 15.38 -5.50
N GLY A 328 6.05 16.06 -5.08
CA GLY A 328 5.81 17.46 -5.44
C GLY A 328 6.93 18.36 -4.90
N ARG A 329 7.33 19.40 -5.66
CA ARG A 329 8.34 20.39 -5.21
C ARG A 329 8.02 21.03 -3.84
N GLY A 330 6.74 21.06 -3.45
CA GLY A 330 6.29 21.55 -2.14
C GLY A 330 6.57 20.58 -0.98
N GLU A 331 6.46 19.26 -1.20
CA GLU A 331 6.78 18.26 -0.18
C GLU A 331 8.29 18.10 0.01
N ARG A 332 9.08 18.28 -1.06
CA ARG A 332 10.56 18.31 -0.98
C ARG A 332 11.08 19.43 -0.09
N ARG A 333 10.53 20.65 -0.21
CA ARG A 333 10.93 21.79 0.63
C ARG A 333 10.49 21.65 2.09
N LEU A 334 9.33 21.04 2.36
CA LEU A 334 8.86 20.79 3.72
C LEU A 334 9.67 19.68 4.44
N MET A 335 10.24 18.75 3.66
CA MET A 335 11.09 17.66 4.16
C MET A 335 12.53 18.12 4.40
N GLU A 336 12.98 19.21 3.78
CA GLU A 336 14.32 19.79 3.94
C GLU A 336 14.44 20.74 5.15
N GLU A 337 13.33 21.22 5.71
CA GLU A 337 13.35 22.40 6.59
C GLU A 337 13.10 22.06 8.09
N TRP A 338 12.62 20.84 8.47
CA TRP A 338 12.18 20.51 9.86
C TRP A 338 12.22 19.01 10.24
N THR A 339 13.17 18.21 9.76
CA THR A 339 13.08 16.75 9.85
C THR A 339 13.46 16.13 11.19
N PHE A 340 14.47 16.67 11.88
CA PHE A 340 14.96 16.15 13.17
C PHE A 340 14.58 17.02 14.37
N THR A 341 13.85 18.10 14.10
CA THR A 341 13.45 19.08 15.09
C THR A 341 12.52 18.39 16.07
N SER A 342 12.80 18.60 17.36
CA SER A 342 12.00 18.00 18.43
C SER A 342 11.93 16.47 18.35
N CYS A 343 12.88 15.79 17.70
CA CYS A 343 12.78 14.34 17.47
C CYS A 343 12.80 13.55 18.78
N VAL A 344 13.50 14.04 19.81
CA VAL A 344 13.46 13.47 21.18
C VAL A 344 12.04 13.58 21.76
N THR A 345 11.42 14.75 21.69
CA THR A 345 10.04 14.97 22.18
C THR A 345 9.05 14.12 21.40
N ARG A 346 9.16 14.08 20.07
CA ARG A 346 8.31 13.25 19.19
C ARG A 346 8.40 11.77 19.55
N PHE A 347 9.62 11.27 19.82
CA PHE A 347 9.83 9.91 20.30
C PHE A 347 9.09 9.65 21.61
N VAL A 348 9.26 10.52 22.61
CA VAL A 348 8.58 10.37 23.92
C VAL A 348 7.06 10.46 23.77
N VAL A 349 6.55 11.32 22.87
CA VAL A 349 5.12 11.40 22.57
C VAL A 349 4.59 10.09 21.99
N GLN A 350 5.31 9.44 21.07
CA GLN A 350 4.89 8.11 20.56
C GLN A 350 4.87 7.06 21.67
N LEU A 351 5.88 7.06 22.54
CA LEU A 351 5.96 6.14 23.68
C LEU A 351 4.79 6.33 24.66
N GLU A 352 4.41 7.57 24.95
CA GLU A 352 3.30 7.90 25.85
C GLU A 352 1.93 7.57 25.23
N MET A 353 1.77 7.80 23.92
CA MET A 353 0.56 7.41 23.17
C MET A 353 0.48 5.90 22.89
N GLY A 354 1.60 5.18 23.06
CA GLY A 354 1.73 3.80 22.63
C GLY A 354 0.83 2.81 23.36
N GLU A 355 0.49 1.73 22.65
CA GLU A 355 -0.41 0.67 23.12
C GLU A 355 0.33 -0.45 23.87
N GLY A 356 1.66 -0.53 23.73
CA GLY A 356 2.47 -1.66 24.23
C GLY A 356 3.03 -1.53 25.64
N LEU A 357 2.80 -0.41 26.33
CA LEU A 357 3.36 -0.11 27.65
C LEU A 357 2.27 0.23 28.68
N GLU A 358 2.45 -0.24 29.90
CA GLU A 358 1.65 0.16 31.04
C GLU A 358 2.02 1.58 31.53
N LEU A 359 1.10 2.24 32.25
CA LEU A 359 1.33 3.59 32.78
C LEU A 359 2.55 3.69 33.70
N GLY A 360 2.87 2.62 34.45
CA GLY A 360 4.06 2.57 35.29
C GLY A 360 5.34 2.55 34.47
N GLU A 361 5.36 1.71 33.43
CA GLU A 361 6.49 1.54 32.52
C GLU A 361 6.76 2.81 31.71
N LYS A 362 5.70 3.48 31.21
CA LYS A 362 5.83 4.77 30.53
C LYS A 362 6.54 5.82 31.39
N ARG A 363 6.19 5.90 32.68
CA ARG A 363 6.82 6.84 33.62
C ARG A 363 8.29 6.50 33.88
N GLU A 364 8.60 5.23 34.10
CA GLU A 364 9.96 4.76 34.33
C GLU A 364 10.86 5.02 33.11
N LEU A 365 10.40 4.62 31.92
CA LEU A 365 11.12 4.82 30.67
C LEU A 365 11.30 6.30 30.36
N LYS A 366 10.30 7.15 30.63
CA LYS A 366 10.43 8.61 30.47
C LYS A 366 11.51 9.19 31.38
N GLN A 367 11.59 8.77 32.64
CA GLN A 367 12.64 9.23 33.55
C GLN A 367 14.03 8.81 33.05
N GLU A 368 14.15 7.57 32.57
CA GLU A 368 15.39 7.09 31.98
C GLU A 368 15.77 7.87 30.71
N ILE A 369 14.81 8.17 29.83
CA ILE A 369 15.05 8.99 28.63
C ILE A 369 15.56 10.38 29.03
N LEU A 370 14.92 11.05 30.00
CA LEU A 370 15.35 12.37 30.47
C LEU A 370 16.79 12.33 31.02
N ARG A 371 17.15 11.27 31.77
CA ARG A 371 18.52 11.06 32.24
C ARG A 371 19.51 10.94 31.07
N ARG A 372 19.17 10.14 30.05
CA ARG A 372 20.01 9.96 28.85
C ARG A 372 20.13 11.23 28.00
N VAL A 373 19.09 12.06 27.96
CA VAL A 373 19.15 13.38 27.30
C VAL A 373 20.19 14.27 27.97
N ILE A 374 20.18 14.34 29.30
CA ILE A 374 21.16 15.12 30.07
C ILE A 374 22.58 14.62 29.79
N GLU A 375 22.79 13.30 29.76
CA GLU A 375 24.10 12.69 29.48
C GLU A 375 24.61 12.89 28.04
N ALA A 376 23.69 12.98 27.07
CA ALA A 376 24.04 13.18 25.66
C ALA A 376 24.20 14.66 25.26
N SER A 377 23.68 15.57 26.07
CA SER A 377 23.73 17.00 25.81
C SER A 377 25.15 17.54 25.99
N GLY A 378 25.56 18.46 25.12
CA GLY A 378 26.86 19.12 25.16
C GLY A 378 26.90 20.34 26.10
N SER A 379 25.75 20.79 26.58
CA SER A 379 25.64 21.90 27.55
C SER A 379 24.40 21.79 28.43
N ASP A 380 24.43 22.46 29.59
CA ASP A 380 23.28 22.54 30.51
C ASP A 380 22.10 23.31 29.89
N ALA A 381 22.37 24.25 28.98
CA ALA A 381 21.33 24.99 28.28
C ALA A 381 20.57 24.10 27.29
N GLU A 382 21.30 23.29 26.51
CA GLU A 382 20.72 22.32 25.58
C GLU A 382 19.90 21.26 26.32
N SER A 383 20.46 20.69 27.40
CA SER A 383 19.75 19.67 28.18
C SER A 383 18.46 20.24 28.78
N THR A 384 18.51 21.45 29.35
CA THR A 384 17.33 22.13 29.90
C THR A 384 16.27 22.40 28.84
N ALA A 385 16.68 22.85 27.65
CA ALA A 385 15.77 23.09 26.54
C ALA A 385 15.03 21.81 26.14
N ILE A 386 15.77 20.74 25.83
CA ILE A 386 15.18 19.46 25.39
C ILE A 386 14.33 18.84 26.52
N VAL A 387 14.80 18.84 27.77
CA VAL A 387 14.04 18.32 28.92
C VAL A 387 12.73 19.08 29.09
N SER A 388 12.77 20.42 29.01
CA SER A 388 11.56 21.23 29.11
C SER A 388 10.58 20.89 27.98
N GLU A 389 11.07 20.79 26.76
CA GLU A 389 10.28 20.45 25.58
C GLU A 389 9.62 19.08 25.71
N VAL A 390 10.36 18.07 26.18
CA VAL A 390 9.82 16.74 26.46
C VAL A 390 8.72 16.81 27.53
N LEU A 391 8.96 17.49 28.65
CA LEU A 391 8.00 17.59 29.75
C LEU A 391 6.71 18.31 29.31
N TRP A 392 6.81 19.40 28.55
CA TRP A 392 5.66 20.15 28.06
C TRP A 392 4.94 19.44 26.91
N GLY A 393 5.70 18.89 25.95
CA GLY A 393 5.18 18.28 24.73
C GLY A 393 4.56 16.89 24.93
N SER A 394 5.02 16.14 25.94
CA SER A 394 4.49 14.81 26.28
C SER A 394 3.53 14.80 27.46
N SER A 395 3.19 15.96 28.02
CA SER A 395 2.15 16.05 29.04
C SER A 395 0.80 15.79 28.38
N PRO A 396 0.00 14.82 28.86
CA PRO A 396 -1.38 14.70 28.41
C PRO A 396 -2.07 16.02 28.79
N LEU A 397 -2.57 16.74 27.77
CA LEU A 397 -3.59 17.75 28.00
C LEU A 397 -4.69 17.04 28.78
N LEU A 398 -4.84 17.37 30.06
CA LEU A 398 -5.89 16.92 30.97
C LEU A 398 -7.16 16.61 30.18
N ARG A 399 -7.45 15.33 29.96
CA ARG A 399 -8.72 14.84 29.45
C ARG A 399 -9.27 13.81 30.41
#